data_AF-X0VTC3-F1
#
_entry.id   AF-X0VTC3-F1
#
_cell.length_a   1.000
_cell.length_b   1.000
_cell.length_c   1.000
_cell.angle_alpha   90.00
_cell.angle_beta   90.00
_cell.angle_gamma   90.00
#
_symmetry.space_group_name_H-M   'P 1'
#
loop_
_entity.id
_entity.type
_entity.pdbx_description
1 polymer ?
#
loop_
_entity_poly.entity_id
_entity_poly.type
_entity_poly.pdbx_seq_one_letter_code
_entity_poly.pdbx_strand_id
1 'polypeptide(L)' 'MSNFEEIDKTRRLLGLPQEVTLSEIKDAYRRRAKEYHPDKQRPGKRKELSQKMTQINKAYKIIMNYVEKYRFCFSE' A
#
# COMPACT_ATOMS: atom_id res chain seq x y z
N MET A 1 -4.78 21.69 1.32
CA MET A 1 -3.76 21.27 0.33
C MET A 1 -2.91 20.24 1.07
N SER A 2 -2.80 18.94 0.77
CA SER A 2 -3.17 18.17 -0.42
C SER A 2 -3.22 16.67 -0.05
N ASN A 3 -4.28 16.19 0.63
CA ASN A 3 -4.45 14.74 0.86
C ASN A 3 -4.39 13.95 -0.45
N PHE A 4 -4.87 14.54 -1.54
CA PHE A 4 -4.92 13.90 -2.85
C PHE A 4 -3.53 13.63 -3.45
N GLU A 5 -2.59 14.57 -3.38
CA GLU A 5 -1.21 14.34 -3.88
C GLU A 5 -0.49 13.27 -3.08
N GLU A 6 -0.71 13.24 -1.76
CA GLU A 6 -0.12 12.24 -0.89
C GLU A 6 -0.69 10.85 -1.19
N ILE A 7 -2.01 10.76 -1.42
CA ILE A 7 -2.68 9.52 -1.86
C ILE A 7 -2.19 9.10 -3.25
N ASP A 8 -2.04 10.02 -4.20
CA ASP A 8 -1.57 9.70 -5.55
C ASP A 8 -0.12 9.18 -5.54
N LYS A 9 0.78 9.82 -4.77
CA LYS A 9 2.14 9.31 -4.56
C LYS A 9 2.12 7.93 -3.92
N THR A 10 1.25 7.73 -2.94
CA THR A 10 1.10 6.47 -2.20
C THR A 10 0.58 5.34 -3.10
N ARG A 11 -0.44 5.62 -3.91
CA ARG A 11 -1.01 4.76 -4.95
C ARG A 11 0.07 4.31 -5.92
N ARG A 12 0.86 5.26 -6.46
CA ARG A 12 1.97 4.97 -7.38
C ARG A 12 3.05 4.12 -6.71
N LEU A 13 3.36 4.37 -5.44
CA LEU A 13 4.35 3.59 -4.67
C LEU A 13 3.94 2.13 -4.51
N LEU A 14 2.65 1.87 -4.26
CA LEU A 14 2.10 0.51 -4.21
C LEU A 14 2.00 -0.13 -5.60
N GLY A 15 1.96 0.68 -6.67
CA GLY A 15 1.77 0.24 -8.04
C GLY A 15 0.30 0.03 -8.39
N LEU A 16 -0.59 0.83 -7.79
CA LEU A 16 -2.03 0.76 -7.98
C LEU A 16 -2.47 1.66 -9.14
N PRO A 17 -3.39 1.20 -10.01
CA PRO A 17 -4.03 2.05 -11.03
C PRO A 17 -4.92 3.14 -10.40
N GLN A 18 -5.53 3.98 -11.24
CA GLN A 18 -6.30 5.16 -10.77
C GLN A 18 -7.63 4.75 -10.15
N GLU A 19 -8.15 3.63 -10.60
CA GLU A 19 -9.34 2.97 -10.11
C GLU A 19 -8.90 1.61 -9.57
N VAL A 20 -9.08 1.40 -8.27
CA VAL A 20 -8.76 0.13 -7.61
C VAL A 20 -9.81 -0.19 -6.58
N THR A 21 -10.12 -1.47 -6.47
CA THR A 21 -10.99 -1.97 -5.40
C THR A 21 -10.22 -2.19 -4.10
N LEU A 22 -10.93 -2.22 -2.97
CA LEU A 22 -10.34 -2.60 -1.66
C LEU A 22 -9.63 -3.96 -1.72
N SER A 23 -10.18 -4.90 -2.49
CA SER A 23 -9.56 -6.22 -2.70
C SER A 23 -8.24 -6.11 -3.45
N GLU A 24 -8.15 -5.29 -4.51
CA GLU A 24 -6.90 -5.07 -5.24
C GLU A 24 -5.84 -4.36 -4.42
N ILE A 25 -6.22 -3.39 -3.57
CA ILE A 25 -5.29 -2.73 -2.64
C ILE A 25 -4.66 -3.77 -1.70
N LYS A 26 -5.50 -4.64 -1.12
CA LYS A 26 -5.03 -5.74 -0.24
C LYS A 26 -4.15 -6.74 -0.99
N ASP A 27 -4.50 -7.09 -2.22
CA ASP A 27 -3.73 -8.05 -3.03
C ASP A 27 -2.36 -7.47 -3.43
N ALA A 28 -2.32 -6.22 -3.90
CA ALA A 28 -1.09 -5.51 -4.21
C ALA A 28 -0.17 -5.41 -2.99
N TYR A 29 -0.71 -5.07 -1.83
CA TYR A 29 0.04 -5.05 -0.57
C TYR A 29 0.64 -6.43 -0.24
N ARG A 30 -0.16 -7.51 -0.32
CA ARG A 30 0.32 -8.88 -0.08
C ARG A 30 1.42 -9.30 -1.05
N ARG A 31 1.30 -8.95 -2.34
CA ARG A 31 2.33 -9.22 -3.35
C ARG A 31 3.64 -8.51 -3.02
N ARG A 32 3.57 -7.21 -2.72
CA ARG A 32 4.74 -6.41 -2.34
C ARG A 32 5.38 -6.90 -1.04
N ALA A 33 4.59 -7.20 -0.02
CA ALA A 33 5.10 -7.74 1.25
C ALA A 33 5.83 -9.08 1.06
N LYS A 34 5.35 -9.96 0.16
CA LYS A 34 6.05 -11.19 -0.22
C LYS A 34 7.36 -10.92 -0.98
N GLU A 35 7.39 -9.91 -1.83
CA GLU A 35 8.56 -9.52 -2.62
C GLU A 35 9.68 -8.93 -1.75
N TYR A 36 9.32 -8.12 -0.76
CA TYR A 36 10.26 -7.49 0.18
C TYR A 36 10.48 -8.29 1.48
N HIS A 37 10.01 -9.53 1.56
CA HIS A 37 10.10 -10.32 2.79
C HIS A 37 11.57 -10.62 3.13
N PRO A 38 12.06 -10.27 4.34
CA PRO A 38 13.47 -10.40 4.71
C PRO A 38 13.96 -11.85 4.78
N ASP A 39 13.03 -12.80 4.84
CA ASP A 39 13.28 -14.24 4.86
C ASP A 39 13.81 -14.77 3.51
N LYS A 40 13.38 -14.16 2.40
CA LYS A 40 13.82 -14.55 1.04
C LYS A 40 15.11 -13.86 0.58
N GLN A 41 15.67 -12.93 1.36
CA GLN A 41 16.75 -12.07 0.87
C GLN A 41 18.04 -12.20 1.68
N ARG A 42 19.16 -12.15 0.94
CA ARG A 42 20.54 -12.25 1.45
C ARG A 42 20.82 -11.21 2.55
N PRO A 43 21.66 -11.52 3.55
CA PRO A 43 21.89 -10.70 4.74
C PRO A 43 22.31 -9.25 4.46
N GLY A 44 22.95 -8.98 3.32
CA GLY A 44 23.41 -7.64 2.94
C GLY A 44 22.30 -6.62 2.62
N LYS A 45 21.07 -7.04 2.29
CA LYS A 45 19.97 -6.14 1.88
C LYS A 45 18.88 -5.96 2.94
N ARG A 46 19.02 -6.58 4.12
CA ARG A 46 18.00 -6.55 5.19
C ARG A 46 17.60 -5.13 5.61
N LYS A 47 18.55 -4.19 5.67
CA LYS A 47 18.26 -2.78 6.03
C LYS A 47 17.38 -2.10 4.98
N GLU A 48 17.74 -2.20 3.70
CA GLU A 48 16.96 -1.60 2.61
C GLU A 48 15.56 -2.21 2.49
N LEU A 49 15.45 -3.53 2.66
CA LEU A 49 14.17 -4.24 2.67
C LEU A 49 13.27 -3.78 3.80
N SER A 50 13.82 -3.66 5.01
CA SER A 50 13.07 -3.18 6.17
C SER A 50 12.55 -1.75 5.95
N GLN A 51 13.36 -0.89 5.34
CA GLN A 51 12.92 0.46 4.97
C GLN A 51 11.81 0.44 3.92
N LYS A 52 11.95 -0.34 2.85
CA LYS A 52 10.90 -0.48 1.81
C LYS A 52 9.61 -1.07 2.37
N MET A 53 9.70 -2.10 3.21
CA MET A 53 8.57 -2.72 3.90
C MET A 53 7.84 -1.69 4.77
N THR A 54 8.59 -0.86 5.51
CA THR A 54 8.03 0.22 6.32
C THR A 54 7.30 1.25 5.46
N GLN A 55 7.88 1.65 4.32
CA GLN A 55 7.23 2.56 3.38
C GLN A 55 5.93 1.98 2.81
N ILE A 56 5.92 0.70 2.42
CA ILE A 56 4.73 0.01 1.91
C ILE A 56 3.63 -0.08 2.99
N ASN A 57 4.00 -0.40 4.24
CA ASN A 57 3.04 -0.43 5.35
C ASN A 57 2.42 0.95 5.61
N LYS A 58 3.25 2.00 5.58
CA LYS A 58 2.79 3.38 5.75
C LYS A 58 1.83 3.78 4.62
N ALA A 59 2.20 3.43 3.39
CA ALA A 59 1.41 3.67 2.20
C ALA A 59 0.03 2.98 2.27
N TYR A 60 0.02 1.70 2.62
CA TYR A 60 -1.21 0.93 2.79
C TYR A 60 -2.13 1.55 3.85
N LYS A 61 -1.58 1.98 5.00
CA LYS A 61 -2.35 2.66 6.05
C LYS A 61 -3.01 3.95 5.56
N ILE A 62 -2.30 4.76 4.79
CA ILE A 62 -2.82 6.04 4.26
C ILE A 62 -3.99 5.78 3.31
N ILE A 63 -3.83 4.85 2.35
CA ILE A 63 -4.89 4.49 1.42
C ILE A 63 -6.07 3.87 2.14
N MET A 64 -5.85 2.94 3.07
CA MET A 64 -6.93 2.29 3.82
C MET A 64 -7.74 3.33 4.59
N ASN A 65 -7.08 4.24 5.31
CA ASN A 65 -7.75 5.31 6.04
C ASN A 65 -8.51 6.28 5.10
N TYR A 66 -8.03 6.49 3.88
CA TYR A 66 -8.75 7.25 2.87
C TYR A 66 -9.99 6.52 2.38
N VAL A 67 -9.87 5.23 2.04
CA VAL A 67 -10.99 4.43 1.54
C VAL A 67 -12.03 4.14 2.63
N GLU A 68 -11.62 3.92 3.87
CA GLU A 68 -12.53 3.75 5.02
C GLU A 68 -13.38 4.99 5.30
N LYS A 69 -12.92 6.19 4.90
CA LYS A 69 -13.75 7.41 4.97
C LYS A 69 -14.90 7.42 3.96
N TYR A 70 -14.81 6.63 2.89
CA TYR A 70 -15.91 6.49 1.96
C TYR A 70 -16.93 5.52 2.54
N ARG A 71 -18.09 6.06 2.94
CA ARG A 71 -19.22 5.25 3.40
C ARG A 71 -19.75 4.42 2.24
N PHE A 72 -19.76 3.11 2.42
CA PHE A 72 -20.49 2.19 1.56
C PHE A 72 -21.96 2.21 1.99
N CYS A 73 -22.87 2.63 1.11
CA CYS A 73 -24.30 2.50 1.33
C CYS A 73 -24.73 1.12 0.82
N PHE A 74 -25.20 0.26 1.72
CA PHE A 74 -25.78 -1.05 1.39
C PHE A 74 -27.31 -0.99 1.31
N SER A 75 -27.89 0.19 1.07
CA SER A 75 -29.32 0.29 0.80
C SER A 75 -29.57 -0.10 -0.66
N GLU A 76 -30.19 -1.26 -0.84
CA GLU A 76 -30.88 -1.65 -2.08
C GLU A 76 -32.05 -0.70 -2.40
#